data_AF-A0A415JHY4-F1
#
_entry.id   AF-A0A415JHY4-F1
#
_cell.length_a   1.000
_cell.length_b   1.000
_cell.length_c   1.000
_cell.angle_alpha   90.00
_cell.angle_beta   90.00
_cell.angle_gamma   90.00
#
_symmetry.space_group_name_H-M   'P 1'
#
loop_
_entity.id
_entity.type
_entity.pdbx_description
1 polymer ?
#
loop_
_entity_poly.entity_id
_entity_poly.type
_entity_poly.pdbx_seq_one_letter_code
_entity_poly.pdbx_strand_id
1 'polypeptide(L)'
;MNDERAVAAAIHASLQGNEVTDLYTGDCRGCGECCSRFLPVSPFDRVRLEVYVRRNGIEPAEPRAEYDLLCPYLTDGRECAVYAARPEICRAYRCDRHKRGELGMFFGAECAEVTDMRELAESMASDVYRMEQGNG
;
A
#
# COMPACT_ATOMS: atom_id res chain seq x y z
N MET A 1 -8.32 6.01 17.26
CA MET A 1 -7.36 5.19 16.49
C MET A 1 -7.88 3.78 16.22
N ASN A 2 -8.29 2.98 17.21
CA ASN A 2 -8.85 1.63 16.94
C ASN A 2 -10.18 1.64 16.15
N ASP A 3 -11.05 2.61 16.39
CA ASP A 3 -12.36 2.66 15.72
C ASP A 3 -12.24 3.01 14.22
N GLU A 4 -11.33 3.92 13.86
CA GLU A 4 -11.08 4.35 12.48
C GLU A 4 -10.62 3.18 11.61
N ARG A 5 -9.61 2.43 12.08
CA ARG A 5 -9.08 1.27 11.36
C ARG A 5 -10.15 0.21 11.13
N ALA A 6 -10.97 -0.08 12.14
CA ALA A 6 -12.03 -1.07 12.04
C ALA A 6 -13.08 -0.65 11.00
N VAL A 7 -13.46 0.64 11.00
CA VAL A 7 -14.38 1.20 10.00
C VAL A 7 -13.77 1.18 8.60
N ALA A 8 -12.52 1.60 8.44
CA ALA A 8 -11.81 1.57 7.16
C ALA A 8 -11.71 0.14 6.60
N ALA A 9 -11.41 -0.85 7.45
CA ALA A 9 -11.37 -2.25 7.06
C ALA A 9 -12.76 -2.78 6.66
N ALA A 10 -13.82 -2.40 7.37
CA ALA A 10 -15.19 -2.78 7.05
C ALA A 10 -15.66 -2.18 5.71
N ILE A 11 -15.33 -0.91 5.44
CA ILE A 11 -15.61 -0.28 4.14
C ILE A 11 -14.79 -0.96 3.05
N HIS A 12 -13.51 -1.24 3.26
CA HIS A 12 -12.71 -1.95 2.27
C HIS A 12 -13.30 -3.31 1.92
N ALA A 13 -13.71 -4.10 2.93
CA ALA A 13 -14.33 -5.40 2.72
C ALA A 13 -15.64 -5.32 1.91
N SER A 14 -16.46 -4.29 2.14
CA SER A 14 -17.72 -4.11 1.39
C SER A 14 -17.49 -3.77 -0.10
N LEU A 15 -16.32 -3.24 -0.45
CA LEU A 15 -15.96 -2.87 -1.83
C LEU A 15 -15.29 -4.01 -2.63
N GLN A 16 -14.85 -5.10 -1.99
CA GLN A 16 -14.07 -6.17 -2.66
C GLN A 16 -14.83 -6.93 -3.76
N GLY A 17 -16.16 -6.82 -3.82
CA GLY A 17 -17.01 -7.43 -4.85
C GLY A 17 -17.38 -6.50 -6.02
N ASN A 18 -16.93 -5.25 -6.01
CA ASN A 18 -17.29 -4.29 -7.04
C ASN A 18 -16.60 -4.59 -8.37
N GLU A 19 -17.26 -4.23 -9.48
CA GLU A 19 -16.66 -4.35 -10.81
C GLU A 19 -15.40 -3.48 -10.94
N VAL A 20 -14.39 -4.05 -11.59
CA VAL A 20 -13.11 -3.38 -11.82
C VAL A 20 -13.14 -2.70 -13.18
N THR A 21 -12.81 -1.41 -13.19
CA THR A 21 -12.65 -0.65 -14.43
C THR A 21 -11.28 -0.91 -15.05
N ASP A 22 -11.25 -1.21 -16.34
CA ASP A 22 -10.01 -1.28 -17.11
C ASP A 22 -9.57 0.13 -17.49
N LEU A 23 -8.41 0.52 -16.96
CA LEU A 23 -7.79 1.82 -17.15
C LEU A 23 -6.38 1.69 -17.75
N TYR A 24 -5.99 0.49 -18.17
CA TYR A 24 -4.63 0.24 -18.62
C TYR A 24 -4.43 0.76 -20.05
N THR A 25 -3.49 1.68 -20.20
CA THR A 25 -3.14 2.30 -21.50
C THR A 25 -1.69 2.05 -21.92
N GLY A 26 -0.97 1.17 -21.20
CA GLY A 26 0.42 0.82 -21.46
C GLY A 26 1.36 1.01 -20.27
N ASP A 27 1.05 1.96 -19.37
CA ASP A 27 1.78 2.21 -18.12
C ASP A 27 0.79 2.34 -16.94
N CYS A 28 1.18 1.86 -15.76
CA CYS A 28 0.40 1.98 -14.53
C CYS A 28 0.85 3.18 -13.67
N ARG A 29 1.94 3.88 -14.02
CA ARG A 29 2.38 5.09 -13.32
C ARG A 29 1.37 6.23 -13.51
N GLY A 30 1.07 6.94 -12.42
CA GLY A 30 0.18 8.11 -12.44
C GLY A 30 -1.33 7.78 -12.44
N CYS A 31 -1.73 6.51 -12.52
CA CYS A 31 -3.15 6.17 -12.44
C CYS A 31 -3.67 6.13 -11.00
N GLY A 32 -2.91 5.62 -10.02
CA GLY A 32 -3.29 5.60 -8.61
C GLY A 32 -4.50 4.71 -8.22
N GLU A 33 -5.27 4.19 -9.17
CA GLU A 33 -6.55 3.51 -8.87
C GLU A 33 -6.42 2.17 -8.14
N CYS A 34 -5.26 1.50 -8.24
CA CYS A 34 -5.00 0.27 -7.51
C CYS A 34 -4.30 0.49 -6.15
N CYS A 35 -4.03 1.75 -5.77
CA CYS A 35 -3.30 2.08 -4.54
C CYS A 35 -4.22 2.02 -3.32
N SER A 36 -4.49 0.81 -2.83
CA SER A 36 -5.29 0.53 -1.63
C SER A 36 -4.48 0.63 -0.34
N ARG A 37 -5.13 1.05 0.75
CA ARG A 37 -4.61 0.99 2.14
C ARG A 37 -4.44 -0.44 2.63
N PHE A 38 -5.33 -1.34 2.24
CA PHE A 38 -5.27 -2.74 2.65
C PHE A 38 -4.72 -3.57 1.50
N LEU A 39 -3.58 -4.23 1.74
CA LEU A 39 -2.87 -5.01 0.74
C LEU A 39 -2.38 -6.33 1.34
N PRO A 40 -2.37 -7.44 0.57
CA PRO A 40 -1.57 -8.61 0.91
C PRO A 40 -0.09 -8.25 0.88
N VAL A 41 0.59 -8.35 2.02
CA VAL A 41 2.01 -8.02 2.15
C VAL A 41 2.73 -9.19 2.79
N SER A 42 3.77 -9.69 2.12
CA SER A 42 4.63 -10.74 2.67
C SER A 42 5.69 -10.16 3.63
N PRO A 43 6.32 -10.99 4.49
CA PRO A 43 7.46 -10.56 5.27
C PRO A 43 8.62 -9.99 4.42
N PHE A 44 8.82 -10.53 3.21
CA PHE A 44 9.82 -10.03 2.26
C PHE A 44 9.51 -8.62 1.77
N ASP A 45 8.22 -8.35 1.50
CA ASP A 45 7.75 -7.02 1.13
C ASP A 45 7.98 -6.01 2.26
N ARG A 46 7.67 -6.40 3.51
CA ARG A 46 7.87 -5.54 4.69
C ARG A 46 9.32 -5.09 4.83
N VAL A 47 10.26 -6.03 4.82
CA VAL A 47 11.70 -5.73 4.93
C VAL A 47 12.17 -4.84 3.79
N ARG A 48 11.80 -5.17 2.55
CA ARG A 48 12.19 -4.38 1.37
C ARG A 48 11.64 -2.95 1.44
N LEU A 49 10.38 -2.80 1.83
CA LEU A 49 9.72 -1.52 1.94
C LEU A 49 10.35 -0.66 3.04
N GLU A 50 10.56 -1.23 4.23
CA GLU A 50 11.17 -0.54 5.38
C GLU A 50 12.55 0.02 5.05
N VAL A 51 13.42 -0.81 4.47
CA VAL A 51 14.76 -0.39 4.06
C VAL A 51 14.70 0.74 3.04
N TYR A 52 13.78 0.65 2.06
CA TYR A 52 13.64 1.66 1.02
C TYR A 52 13.11 2.97 1.57
N VAL A 53 12.06 2.93 2.40
CA VAL A 53 11.42 4.10 3.00
C VAL A 53 12.43 4.87 3.85
N ARG A 54 13.14 4.19 4.75
CA ARG A 54 14.16 4.81 5.60
C ARG A 54 15.32 5.40 4.80
N ARG A 55 15.85 4.65 3.84
CA ARG A 55 16.99 5.10 3.03
C ARG A 55 16.69 6.36 2.21
N ASN A 56 15.44 6.53 1.79
CA ASN A 56 15.03 7.65 0.93
C ASN A 56 14.28 8.76 1.69
N GLY A 57 14.12 8.64 3.01
CA GLY A 57 13.39 9.63 3.82
C GLY A 57 11.94 9.82 3.36
N ILE A 58 11.27 8.73 2.98
CA ILE A 58 9.90 8.80 2.46
C ILE A 58 8.93 8.85 3.65
N GLU A 59 8.08 9.87 3.68
CA GLU A 59 7.01 10.00 4.66
C GLU A 59 5.66 9.56 4.07
N PRO A 60 4.78 8.96 4.89
CA PRO A 60 3.42 8.69 4.45
C PRO A 60 2.64 10.00 4.23
N ALA A 61 1.82 10.05 3.18
CA ALA A 61 0.95 11.20 2.93
C ALA A 61 -0.11 11.36 4.01
N GLU A 62 -0.47 12.59 4.37
CA GLU A 62 -1.55 12.87 5.31
C GLU A 62 -2.88 12.19 4.90
N PRO A 63 -3.72 11.76 5.87
CA PRO A 63 -5.03 11.21 5.55
C PRO A 63 -5.88 12.16 4.71
N ARG A 64 -6.46 11.65 3.63
CA ARG A 64 -7.24 12.46 2.67
C ARG A 64 -8.71 12.60 3.02
N ALA A 65 -9.19 11.77 3.93
CA ALA A 65 -10.56 11.73 4.40
C ALA A 65 -10.59 11.18 5.84
N GLU A 66 -11.74 11.26 6.50
CA GLU A 66 -11.94 10.67 7.83
C GLU A 66 -11.64 9.16 7.84
N TYR A 67 -12.01 8.46 6.77
CA TYR A 67 -11.68 7.05 6.52
C TYR A 67 -10.91 6.96 5.20
N ASP A 68 -9.61 7.18 5.25
CA ASP A 68 -8.75 7.09 4.07
C ASP A 68 -8.46 5.62 3.72
N LEU A 69 -8.91 5.20 2.54
CA LEU A 69 -8.72 3.85 2.00
C LEU A 69 -7.57 3.78 0.99
N LEU A 70 -6.88 4.89 0.74
CA LEU A 70 -5.76 4.94 -0.20
C LEU A 70 -4.46 4.55 0.49
N CYS A 71 -3.55 3.98 -0.30
CA CYS A 71 -2.20 3.67 0.16
C CYS A 71 -1.52 4.95 0.67
N PRO A 72 -0.86 4.93 1.85
CA PRO A 72 -0.17 6.10 2.40
C PRO A 72 0.98 6.59 1.51
N TYR A 73 1.50 5.76 0.62
CA TYR A 73 2.58 6.12 -0.30
C TYR A 73 2.09 6.60 -1.68
N LEU A 74 0.77 6.77 -1.87
CA LEU A 74 0.23 7.47 -3.03
C LEU A 74 0.46 8.97 -2.83
N THR A 75 1.08 9.64 -3.80
CA THR A 75 1.28 11.08 -3.81
C THR A 75 0.05 11.80 -4.37
N ASP A 76 -0.05 13.10 -4.15
CA ASP A 76 -1.15 13.90 -4.71
C ASP A 76 -1.10 13.99 -6.24
N GLY A 77 0.09 13.78 -6.83
CA GLY A 77 0.28 13.59 -8.26
C GLY A 77 -0.14 12.20 -8.78
N ARG A 78 -0.76 11.36 -7.94
CA ARG A 78 -1.16 9.97 -8.23
C ARG A 78 0.01 9.03 -8.56
N GLU A 79 1.21 9.39 -8.12
CA GLU A 79 2.39 8.54 -8.23
C GLU A 79 2.63 7.74 -6.95
N CYS A 80 3.34 6.62 -7.07
CA CYS A 80 3.72 5.84 -5.89
C CYS A 80 5.11 6.27 -5.42
N ALA A 81 5.20 6.86 -4.23
CA ALA A 81 6.48 7.30 -3.65
C ALA A 81 7.47 6.12 -3.44
N VAL A 82 6.94 4.91 -3.26
CA VAL A 82 7.72 3.68 -3.10
C VAL A 82 7.73 2.80 -4.36
N TYR A 83 7.55 3.38 -5.55
CA TYR A 83 7.37 2.62 -6.80
C TYR A 83 8.41 1.50 -7.01
N ALA A 84 9.68 1.78 -6.69
CA ALA A 84 10.79 0.85 -6.84
C ALA A 84 10.79 -0.28 -5.78
N ALA A 85 10.16 -0.08 -4.62
CA ALA A 85 10.08 -1.02 -3.50
C ALA A 85 8.66 -1.55 -3.24
N ARG A 86 7.72 -1.29 -4.16
CA ARG A 86 6.33 -1.74 -4.08
C ARG A 86 6.22 -3.23 -3.69
N PRO A 87 5.22 -3.60 -2.87
CA PRO A 87 4.90 -5.00 -2.59
C PRO A 87 4.71 -5.82 -3.86
N GLU A 88 4.98 -7.12 -3.82
CA GLU A 88 4.83 -8.02 -4.97
C GLU A 88 3.41 -8.02 -5.53
N ILE A 89 2.37 -7.93 -4.69
CA ILE A 89 0.98 -7.78 -5.16
C ILE A 89 0.82 -6.53 -6.05
N CYS A 90 1.43 -5.40 -5.69
CA CYS A 90 1.35 -4.17 -6.48
C CYS A 90 2.15 -4.24 -7.79
N ARG A 91 3.14 -5.12 -7.88
CA ARG A 91 3.91 -5.37 -9.11
C ARG A 91 3.14 -6.28 -10.06
N ALA A 92 2.49 -7.31 -9.52
CA ALA A 92 1.76 -8.30 -10.28
C ALA A 92 0.38 -7.80 -10.74
N TYR A 93 -0.28 -6.97 -9.94
CA TYR A 93 -1.64 -6.51 -10.20
C TYR A 93 -1.73 -5.63 -11.46
N ARG A 94 -2.72 -5.93 -12.31
CA ARG A 94 -3.19 -5.01 -13.37
C ARG A 94 -4.71 -5.05 -13.49
N CYS A 95 -5.33 -3.88 -13.63
CA CYS A 95 -6.79 -3.76 -13.69
C CYS A 95 -7.40 -4.43 -14.93
N ASP A 96 -6.75 -4.37 -16.09
CA ASP A 96 -7.21 -5.03 -17.32
C ASP A 96 -7.22 -6.56 -17.22
N ARG A 97 -6.25 -7.13 -16.48
CA ARG A 97 -6.20 -8.56 -16.19
C ARG A 97 -7.23 -8.94 -15.14
N HIS A 98 -7.40 -8.13 -14.11
CA HIS A 98 -8.43 -8.34 -13.09
C HIS A 98 -9.83 -8.34 -13.71
N LYS A 99 -10.15 -7.37 -14.55
CA LYS A 99 -11.42 -7.30 -15.28
C LYS A 99 -11.68 -8.56 -16.13
N ARG A 100 -10.62 -9.18 -16.65
CA ARG A 100 -10.70 -10.43 -17.44
C ARG A 100 -10.63 -11.71 -16.60
N GLY A 101 -10.47 -11.62 -15.28
CA GLY A 101 -10.30 -12.78 -14.41
C GLY A 101 -8.95 -13.49 -14.54
N GLU A 102 -7.92 -12.77 -15.01
CA GLU A 102 -6.58 -13.31 -15.33
C GLU A 102 -5.52 -12.94 -14.28
N LEU A 103 -5.91 -12.68 -13.03
CA LEU A 103 -4.94 -12.43 -11.96
C LEU A 103 -4.22 -13.74 -11.60
N GLY A 104 -2.89 -13.67 -11.58
CA GLY A 104 -2.02 -14.76 -11.16
C GLY A 104 -1.51 -14.60 -9.72
N MET A 105 -0.82 -15.63 -9.24
CA MET A 105 -0.10 -15.58 -7.98
C MET A 105 1.12 -14.64 -8.08
N PHE A 106 1.52 -14.07 -6.94
CA PHE A 106 2.73 -13.26 -6.80
C PHE A 106 3.72 -13.94 -5.85
N PHE A 107 4.99 -13.53 -5.88
CA PHE A 107 6.02 -14.11 -5.02
C PHE A 107 5.75 -13.81 -3.54
N GLY A 108 5.75 -14.85 -2.69
CA GLY A 108 5.44 -14.72 -1.26
C GLY A 108 3.95 -14.62 -0.96
N ALA A 109 3.06 -14.92 -1.92
CA ALA A 109 1.62 -14.95 -1.71
C ALA A 109 1.19 -15.96 -0.63
N GLU A 110 1.93 -17.07 -0.48
CA GLU A 110 1.69 -18.12 0.50
C GLU A 110 1.87 -17.68 1.95
N CYS A 111 2.62 -16.61 2.18
CA CYS A 111 2.88 -16.03 3.50
C CYS A 111 2.46 -14.56 3.59
N ALA A 112 1.70 -14.06 2.60
CA ALA A 112 1.19 -12.70 2.61
C ALA A 112 -0.03 -12.57 3.52
N GLU A 113 -0.05 -11.51 4.31
CA GLU A 113 -1.17 -11.18 5.19
C GLU A 113 -1.78 -9.84 4.76
N VAL A 114 -3.10 -9.72 4.90
CA VAL A 114 -3.79 -8.43 4.68
C VAL A 114 -3.28 -7.45 5.73
N THR A 115 -2.56 -6.44 5.25
CA THR A 115 -1.85 -5.46 6.06
C THR A 115 -2.49 -4.09 5.86
N ASP A 116 -2.72 -3.38 6.96
CA ASP A 116 -3.01 -1.95 6.93
C ASP A 116 -1.70 -1.20 6.66
N MET A 117 -1.57 -0.67 5.44
CA MET A 117 -0.37 0.04 5.02
C MET A 117 -0.16 1.34 5.79
N ARG A 118 -1.22 1.99 6.29
CA ARG A 118 -1.15 3.22 7.07
C ARG A 118 -0.44 2.97 8.40
N GLU A 119 -0.93 1.98 9.15
CA GLU A 119 -0.33 1.53 10.41
C GLU A 119 1.12 1.11 10.22
N LEU A 120 1.41 0.37 9.14
CA LEU A 120 2.77 -0.04 8.80
C LEU A 120 3.69 1.17 8.53
N ALA A 121 3.22 2.17 7.79
CA ALA A 121 4.01 3.35 7.47
C ALA A 121 4.27 4.21 8.71
N GLU A 122 3.27 4.38 9.58
CA GLU A 122 3.38 5.10 10.85
C GLU A 122 4.36 4.40 11.82
N SER A 123 4.32 3.06 11.88
CA SER A 123 5.29 2.32 12.71
C SER A 123 6.72 2.55 12.21
N MET A 124 6.94 2.51 10.90
CA MET A 124 8.24 2.77 10.28
C MET A 124 8.77 4.19 10.54
N ALA A 125 7.88 5.19 10.52
CA ALA A 125 8.23 6.58 10.83
C ALA A 125 8.58 6.77 12.31
N SER A 126 7.84 6.12 13.22
CA SER A 126 8.07 6.22 14.67
C SER A 126 9.40 5.62 15.14
N ASP A 127 9.91 4.60 14.43
CA ASP A 127 11.19 3.97 14.74
C ASP A 127 12.40 4.89 14.44
N VAL A 128 12.28 5.78 13.45
CA VAL A 128 13.31 6.78 13.14
C VAL A 128 13.48 7.75 14.32
N TYR A 129 12.37 8.23 14.88
CA TYR A 129 12.38 9.17 16.00
C TYR A 129 13.00 8.59 17.28
N ARG A 130 12.83 7.27 17.52
CA ARG A 130 13.42 6.59 18.69
C ARG A 130 14.92 6.37 18.54
N MET A 131 15.42 6.15 17.32
CA MET A 131 16.87 6.02 17.06
C MET A 131 17.61 7.36 17.16
N GLU A 132 16.98 8.47 16.77
CA GLU A 132 17.58 9.81 16.87
C GLU A 132 17.69 10.33 18.31
N GLN A 133 16.77 9.93 19.20
CA GLN A 133 16.77 10.33 20.62
C GLN A 133 17.65 9.44 21.52
N GLY A 134 18.17 8.32 21.00
CA GLY A 134 18.97 7.34 21.75
C GLY A 134 20.49 7.52 21.64
N ASN A 135 20.96 8.54 20.93
CA ASN A 135 22.38 8.86 20.71
C ASN A 135 22.84 10.11 21.50
N GLY A 136 22.23 10.35 22.66
CA GLY A 136 22.62 11.41 23.60
C GLY A 136 23.57 10.93 24.69
#